data_AF-A0A1G4G881-F1
#
_entry.id   AF-A0A1G4G881-F1
#
_cell.length_a   1.000
_cell.length_b   1.000
_cell.length_c   1.000
_cell.angle_alpha   90.00
_cell.angle_beta   90.00
_cell.angle_gamma   90.00
#
_symmetry.space_group_name_H-M   'P 1'
#
loop_
_entity.id
_entity.type
_entity.pdbx_description
1 polymer ?
#
loop_
_entity_poly.entity_id
_entity_poly.type
_entity_poly.pdbx_seq_one_letter_code
_entity_poly.pdbx_strand_id
1 'polypeptide(L)'
;MLAYAVRFKVDEIILFYPNTISQNQENETSLSIKDALADNKEILIRAFQLPIIKRELLSSPLNEKPSLGELFESTKQDLKKRIEEIFIPMFD
;
A
#
# COMPACT_ATOMS: atom_id res chain seq x y z
N MET A 1 -13.25 0.07 7.95
CA MET A 1 -12.97 1.26 7.11
C MET A 1 -14.18 1.69 6.31
N LEU A 2 -14.87 0.82 5.58
CA LEU A 2 -16.06 1.17 4.78
C LEU A 2 -17.16 1.91 5.58
N ALA A 3 -17.57 1.39 6.73
CA ALA A 3 -18.59 2.05 7.56
C ALA A 3 -18.20 3.47 8.00
N TYR A 4 -16.90 3.75 8.18
CA TYR A 4 -16.41 5.10 8.47
C TYR A 4 -16.42 5.98 7.23
N ALA A 5 -16.01 5.46 6.06
CA ALA A 5 -16.07 6.18 4.81
C ALA A 5 -17.51 6.63 4.47
N VAL A 6 -18.49 5.74 4.68
CA VAL A 6 -19.91 6.06 4.54
C VAL A 6 -20.33 7.16 5.53
N ARG A 7 -20.01 6.99 6.82
CA ARG A 7 -20.37 7.96 7.88
C ARG A 7 -19.79 9.36 7.63
N PHE A 8 -18.57 9.44 7.09
CA PHE A 8 -17.86 10.69 6.84
C PHE A 8 -17.97 11.17 5.39
N LYS A 9 -18.80 10.53 4.56
CA LYS A 9 -19.06 10.88 3.15
C LYS A 9 -17.79 10.95 2.29
N VAL A 10 -16.83 10.06 2.57
CA VAL A 10 -15.57 9.94 1.83
C VAL A 10 -15.82 9.36 0.44
N ASP A 11 -15.19 9.93 -0.58
CA ASP A 11 -15.35 9.49 -1.98
C ASP A 11 -14.32 8.42 -2.37
N GLU A 12 -13.13 8.42 -1.74
CA GLU A 12 -12.06 7.46 -2.02
C GLU A 12 -11.35 6.97 -0.75
N ILE A 13 -11.08 5.67 -0.70
CA ILE A 13 -10.26 5.03 0.33
C ILE A 13 -9.00 4.47 -0.33
N ILE A 14 -7.84 4.91 0.13
CA ILE A 14 -6.55 4.33 -0.24
C ILE A 14 -6.07 3.44 0.91
N LEU A 15 -5.86 2.16 0.62
CA LEU A 15 -5.39 1.16 1.56
C LEU A 15 -3.94 0.79 1.25
N PHE A 16 -3.06 1.08 2.20
CA PHE A 16 -1.67 0.63 2.14
C PHE A 16 -1.47 -0.57 3.05
N TYR A 17 -0.92 -1.65 2.48
CA TYR A 17 -0.57 -2.85 3.23
C TYR A 17 0.86 -3.28 2.89
N PRO A 18 1.60 -3.87 3.83
CA PRO A 18 2.92 -4.40 3.53
C PRO A 18 2.86 -5.44 2.41
N ASN A 19 3.90 -5.47 1.58
CA ASN A 19 4.15 -6.60 0.70
C ASN A 19 4.22 -7.90 1.50
N THR A 20 3.73 -8.99 0.90
CA THR A 20 3.70 -10.31 1.55
C THR A 20 5.07 -11.00 1.47
N ILE A 21 5.32 -11.95 2.37
CA ILE A 21 6.54 -12.79 2.30
C ILE A 21 6.50 -13.68 1.05
N SER A 22 5.33 -14.22 0.70
CA SER A 22 5.07 -15.01 -0.51
C SER A 22 4.53 -14.14 -1.64
N GLN A 23 5.05 -14.30 -2.85
CA GLN A 23 4.79 -13.42 -4.01
C GLN A 23 3.52 -13.79 -4.80
N ASN A 24 2.52 -14.39 -4.15
CA ASN A 24 1.35 -14.99 -4.81
C ASN A 24 0.18 -14.02 -5.04
N GLN A 25 0.34 -12.72 -4.80
CA GLN A 25 -0.75 -11.74 -4.90
C GLN A 25 -0.40 -10.60 -5.84
N GLU A 26 -1.42 -10.05 -6.50
CA GLU A 26 -1.32 -8.83 -7.30
C GLU A 26 -0.88 -7.66 -6.41
N ASN A 27 0.03 -6.81 -6.94
CA ASN A 27 0.64 -5.71 -6.20
C ASN A 27 -0.33 -4.53 -5.93
N GLU A 28 -1.51 -4.57 -6.55
CA GLU A 28 -2.53 -3.54 -6.51
C GLU A 28 -3.90 -4.13 -6.85
N THR A 29 -4.95 -3.67 -6.19
CA THR A 29 -6.33 -4.02 -6.52
C THR A 29 -7.25 -2.82 -6.31
N SER A 30 -8.29 -2.70 -7.12
CA SER A 30 -9.32 -1.67 -6.98
C SER A 30 -10.71 -2.29 -6.90
N LEU A 31 -11.55 -1.72 -6.05
CA LEU A 31 -12.92 -2.12 -5.84
C LEU A 31 -13.79 -0.87 -5.76
N SER A 32 -14.83 -0.80 -6.59
CA SER A 32 -15.87 0.22 -6.46
C SER A 32 -17.04 -0.35 -5.68
N ILE A 33 -17.50 0.39 -4.66
CA ILE A 33 -18.68 0.03 -3.86
C ILE A 33 -19.74 1.11 -4.06
N LYS A 34 -20.91 0.71 -4.56
CA LYS A 34 -22.10 1.56 -4.58
C LYS A 34 -22.91 1.31 -3.33
N ASP A 35 -23.05 2.35 -2.51
CA ASP A 35 -23.80 2.26 -1.26
C ASP A 35 -25.28 2.55 -1.50
N ALA A 36 -26.11 1.52 -1.35
CA ALA A 36 -27.57 1.63 -1.44
C ALA A 36 -28.20 2.42 -0.28
N LEU A 37 -27.50 2.57 0.85
CA LEU A 37 -27.93 3.30 2.05
C LEU A 37 -27.48 4.76 2.06
N ALA A 38 -26.51 5.12 1.21
CA ALA A 38 -25.97 6.48 1.10
C ALA A 38 -26.31 7.14 -0.25
N ASP A 39 -27.58 7.04 -0.68
CA ASP A 39 -28.10 7.74 -1.85
C ASP A 39 -27.34 7.40 -3.16
N ASN A 40 -26.94 6.13 -3.32
CA ASN A 40 -26.12 5.62 -4.44
C ASN A 40 -24.75 6.30 -4.57
N LYS A 41 -24.18 6.87 -3.50
CA LYS A 41 -22.79 7.33 -3.54
C LYS A 41 -21.86 6.16 -3.88
N GLU A 42 -20.98 6.41 -4.84
CA GLU A 42 -19.93 5.48 -5.22
C GLU A 42 -18.67 5.80 -4.41
N ILE A 43 -18.17 4.80 -3.68
CA ILE A 43 -16.93 4.89 -2.92
C ILE A 43 -15.90 4.04 -3.65
N LEU A 44 -14.82 4.69 -4.10
CA LEU A 44 -13.70 4.01 -4.73
C LEU A 44 -12.72 3.52 -3.65
N ILE A 45 -12.36 2.23 -3.69
CA ILE A 45 -11.34 1.67 -2.82
C ILE A 45 -10.18 1.22 -3.69
N ARG A 46 -8.99 1.77 -3.43
CA ARG A 46 -7.73 1.32 -4.05
C ARG A 46 -6.84 0.75 -2.97
N ALA A 47 -6.29 -0.43 -3.21
CA ALA A 47 -5.41 -1.09 -2.28
C ALA A 47 -4.07 -1.37 -2.95
N PHE A 48 -2.98 -0.98 -2.29
CA PHE A 48 -1.62 -1.09 -2.81
C PHE A 48 -0.71 -1.80 -1.81
N GLN A 49 0.06 -2.77 -2.31
CA GLN A 49 1.19 -3.32 -1.55
C GLN A 49 2.36 -2.34 -1.55
N LEU A 50 2.92 -2.11 -0.36
CA LEU A 50 4.11 -1.27 -0.16
C LEU A 50 5.34 -2.14 0.13
N PRO A 51 6.51 -1.82 -0.44
CA PRO A 51 7.75 -2.58 -0.23
C PRO A 51 8.34 -2.26 1.15
N ILE A 52 7.81 -2.90 2.19
CA ILE A 52 8.26 -2.71 3.58
C ILE A 52 9.14 -3.89 4.04
N ILE A 53 8.89 -5.09 3.51
CA ILE A 53 9.67 -6.30 3.79
C ILE A 53 10.82 -6.41 2.79
N LYS A 54 12.06 -6.38 3.30
CA LYS A 54 13.28 -6.65 2.54
C LYS A 54 13.56 -8.16 2.48
N ARG A 55 13.00 -8.84 1.46
CA ARG A 55 13.02 -10.31 1.34
C ARG A 55 14.43 -10.88 1.21
N GLU A 56 15.38 -10.10 0.69
CA GLU A 56 16.79 -10.49 0.54
C GLU A 56 17.44 -10.80 1.89
N LEU A 57 16.95 -10.20 2.98
CA LEU A 57 17.37 -10.51 4.34
C LEU A 57 16.81 -11.84 4.87
N LEU A 58 15.76 -12.36 4.25
CA LEU A 58 15.15 -13.64 4.62
C LEU A 58 15.83 -14.83 3.93
N SER A 59 16.52 -14.59 2.82
CA SER A 59 17.16 -15.62 1.99
C SER A 59 18.67 -15.73 2.17
N SER A 60 19.31 -14.79 2.87
CA SER A 60 20.77 -14.73 3.03
C SER A 60 21.18 -14.73 4.50
N PRO A 61 22.27 -15.42 4.88
CA PRO A 61 22.82 -15.30 6.22
C PRO A 61 23.23 -13.85 6.50
N LEU A 62 22.89 -13.35 7.69
CA LEU A 62 23.29 -12.03 8.16
C LEU A 62 24.80 -12.02 8.41
N ASN A 63 25.57 -11.62 7.41
CA ASN A 63 27.01 -11.37 7.57
C ASN A 63 27.24 -10.17 8.52
N GLU A 64 28.46 -10.05 9.07
CA GLU A 64 28.81 -8.97 10.01
C GLU A 64 28.45 -7.58 9.47
N LYS A 65 27.90 -6.77 10.37
CA LYS A 65 26.63 -6.05 10.17
C LYS A 65 26.81 -4.59 9.73
N PRO A 66 26.22 -4.15 8.60
CA PRO A 66 25.83 -2.76 8.44
C PRO A 66 24.73 -2.40 9.46
N SER A 67 24.59 -1.12 9.79
CA SER A 67 23.54 -0.66 10.72
C SER A 67 22.15 -0.99 10.19
N LEU A 68 21.13 -1.07 11.07
CA LEU A 68 19.75 -1.31 10.62
C LEU A 68 19.29 -0.27 9.60
N GLY A 69 19.75 0.98 9.74
CA GLY A 69 19.48 2.04 8.77
C GLY A 69 20.06 1.72 7.39
N GLU A 70 21.33 1.32 7.32
CA GLU A 70 21.97 0.90 6.07
C GLU A 70 21.30 -0.33 5.44
N LEU A 71 20.87 -1.29 6.27
CA LEU A 71 20.17 -2.48 5.81
C LEU A 71 18.85 -2.15 5.12
N PHE A 72 18.15 -1.09 5.53
CA PHE A 72 16.82 -0.75 5.01
C PHE A 72 16.81 0.47 4.08
N GLU A 73 17.95 1.11 3.82
CA GLU A 73 17.97 2.34 3.01
C GLU A 73 17.42 2.10 1.59
N SER A 74 17.76 0.97 0.96
CA SER A 74 17.19 0.61 -0.35
C SER A 74 15.66 0.48 -0.29
N THR A 75 15.15 -0.27 0.68
CA THR A 75 13.71 -0.50 0.89
C THR A 75 12.96 0.79 1.19
N LYS A 76 13.58 1.73 1.91
CA LYS A 76 13.04 3.07 2.16
C LYS A 76 12.93 3.90 0.88
N GLN A 77 13.95 3.86 0.01
CA GLN A 77 13.89 4.55 -1.29
C GLN A 77 12.81 3.94 -2.20
N ASP A 78 12.71 2.61 -2.23
CA ASP A 78 11.66 1.91 -2.99
C ASP A 78 10.27 2.25 -2.47
N LEU A 79 10.09 2.31 -1.14
CA LEU A 79 8.84 2.71 -0.50
C LEU A 79 8.46 4.14 -0.88
N LYS A 80 9.42 5.07 -0.81
CA LYS A 80 9.19 6.47 -1.19
C LYS A 80 8.74 6.57 -2.64
N LYS A 81 9.46 5.93 -3.55
CA LYS A 81 9.12 5.91 -4.98
C LYS A 81 7.74 5.31 -5.22
N ARG A 82 7.41 4.19 -4.57
CA ARG A 82 6.09 3.56 -4.72
C ARG A 82 4.95 4.46 -4.23
N ILE A 83 5.15 5.17 -3.11
CA ILE A 83 4.16 6.13 -2.60
C ILE A 83 3.99 7.29 -3.58
N GLU A 84 5.09 7.84 -4.10
CA GLU A 84 5.05 8.90 -5.11
C GLU A 84 4.29 8.45 -6.36
N GLU A 85 4.56 7.26 -6.89
CA GLU A 85 3.84 6.68 -8.04
C GLU A 85 2.33 6.54 -7.82
N ILE A 86 1.89 6.32 -6.58
CA ILE A 86 0.46 6.17 -6.25
C ILE A 86 -0.23 7.54 -6.20
N PHE A 87 0.45 8.56 -5.68
CA PHE A 87 -0.14 9.89 -5.49
C PHE A 87 0.07 10.83 -6.67
N ILE A 88 1.13 10.70 -7.47
CA ILE A 88 1.37 11.56 -8.65
C ILE A 88 0.18 11.56 -9.63
N PRO A 89 -0.44 10.42 -9.99
CA PRO A 89 -1.61 10.39 -10.88
C PRO A 89 -2.88 11.02 -10.30
N MET A 90 -2.87 11.44 -9.02
CA MET A 90 -4.03 12.03 -8.34
C MET A 90 -4.04 13.57 -8.34
N PHE A 91 -2.98 14.21 -8.86
CA PHE A 91 -2.82 15.67 -8.85
C PHE A 91 -2.83 16.32 -10.26
N ASP A 92 -3.11 15.54 -11.31
CA ASP A 92 -3.33 16.03 -12.68
C ASP A 92 -4.82 16.19 -13.01
#